data_AF-A0A1I7INL1-F1
#
_entry.id   AF-A0A1I7INL1-F1
#
_cell.length_a   1.000
_cell.length_b   1.000
_cell.length_c   1.000
_cell.angle_alpha   90.00
_cell.angle_beta   90.00
_cell.angle_gamma   90.00
#
_symmetry.space_group_name_H-M   'P 1'
#
loop_
_entity.id
_entity.type
_entity.pdbx_description
1 polymer ?
#
loop_
_entity_poly.entity_id
_entity_poly.type
_entity_poly.pdbx_seq_one_letter_code
_entity_poly.pdbx_strand_id
1 'polypeptide(L)'
;MKKILSLLLVIFTVWVGQAQCTDCTGADITLTSANNADYYTFLPNKTYCISGTVTFNYTVTFGNNVTICIPSGAVLACGNGWASTGNQSSNAVTFNVSGKLYAPNAIPFSPTLNIFNGGVFTGTNNSQWQDFDFNGDTLDINVSSGGTIACKQFLLSDTDIANIVNEGSITLYYSDLSVGGCLLNLTNSGELSIGGNFNIGSNSGTNIVNNTGKLTISGEMNSQSTKLELYNYGDGELVMTSNMTYGSNGPNKFENYGTFSCNGLYSTDPTLHMKNEGDMSTHANYDDTVGSFFSNCGTLHMSQNWANLQGTIINTGDMTVVQSSVAFASTGSIENYSTMSLQGITMGSGGIFYNEGYVEFTSSAVYDVKLYGPGSSNQPTHSTSTNYGQFVMYGTSNGPAVLKGNLNFLNNNGSSTQAGCFGTVSDMDSTVTFGTCASCTVVTDYDQCANADGTWPEVESPINMIPVNRNIRSYFQ
;
A
#
# COMPACT_ATOMS: atom_id res chain seq x y z
N MET A 1 -29.33 4.65 -11.74
CA MET A 1 -29.90 5.45 -10.62
C MET A 1 -30.16 4.51 -9.45
N LYS A 2 -29.81 4.93 -8.22
CA LYS A 2 -29.60 4.16 -6.97
C LYS A 2 -28.19 3.59 -6.77
N LYS A 3 -27.22 4.52 -6.69
CA LYS A 3 -25.96 4.36 -5.94
C LYS A 3 -26.28 4.60 -4.46
N ILE A 4 -26.79 3.60 -3.76
CA ILE A 4 -27.06 3.65 -2.31
C ILE A 4 -26.66 2.29 -1.74
N LEU A 5 -25.80 2.30 -0.71
CA LEU A 5 -25.52 1.19 0.22
C LEU A 5 -24.47 0.12 -0.16
N SER A 6 -23.26 0.55 -0.48
CA SER A 6 -22.07 -0.05 0.15
C SER A 6 -21.10 1.07 0.52
N LEU A 7 -21.68 2.00 1.28
CA LEU A 7 -20.93 2.77 2.26
C LEU A 7 -20.46 1.70 3.25
N LEU A 8 -19.30 1.10 2.99
CA LEU A 8 -18.50 0.52 4.04
C LEU A 8 -18.40 1.64 5.05
N LEU A 9 -19.06 1.43 6.18
CA LEU A 9 -19.01 2.27 7.34
C LEU A 9 -17.56 2.17 7.86
N VAL A 10 -16.60 2.72 7.12
CA VAL A 10 -15.50 3.44 7.72
C VAL A 10 -16.23 4.48 8.52
N ILE A 11 -16.42 4.16 9.80
CA ILE A 11 -16.77 5.13 10.81
C ILE A 11 -15.60 6.12 10.72
N PHE A 12 -15.71 7.10 9.81
CA PHE A 12 -15.15 8.41 10.03
C PHE A 12 -15.87 8.87 11.28
N THR A 13 -15.36 8.43 12.43
CA THR A 13 -15.39 9.23 13.62
C THR A 13 -14.72 10.51 13.17
N VAL A 14 -15.53 11.44 12.71
CA VAL A 14 -15.20 12.84 12.70
C VAL A 14 -14.93 13.10 14.18
N TRP A 15 -13.69 12.93 14.60
CA TRP A 15 -13.18 13.22 15.93
C TRP A 15 -13.08 14.75 16.03
N VAL A 16 -14.19 15.43 15.71
CA VAL A 16 -14.34 16.88 15.87
C VAL A 16 -14.76 17.08 17.30
N GLY A 17 -13.75 17.19 18.15
CA GLY A 17 -13.94 17.41 19.57
C GLY A 17 -12.67 17.13 20.34
N GLN A 18 -11.55 17.70 19.89
CA GLN A 18 -10.34 17.80 20.69
C GLN A 18 -10.71 18.29 22.09
N ALA A 19 -10.46 17.48 23.11
CA ALA A 19 -10.12 18.03 24.41
C ALA A 19 -8.80 18.78 24.20
N GLN A 20 -8.90 20.06 23.82
CA GLN A 20 -7.81 21.00 23.92
C GLN A 20 -7.35 20.99 25.39
N CYS A 21 -6.17 21.54 25.72
CA CYS A 21 -5.80 21.79 27.12
C CYS A 21 -6.73 22.81 27.84
N THR A 22 -8.02 22.88 27.47
CA THR A 22 -9.12 23.52 28.18
C THR A 22 -9.50 22.80 29.47
N ASP A 23 -9.05 21.55 29.66
CA ASP A 23 -9.33 20.75 30.85
C ASP A 23 -8.55 21.19 32.09
N CYS A 24 -7.72 22.23 32.00
CA CYS A 24 -7.10 22.86 33.16
C CYS A 24 -8.16 23.63 33.97
N THR A 25 -8.82 22.91 34.87
CA THR A 25 -9.74 23.43 35.87
C THR A 25 -8.98 23.94 37.10
N GLY A 26 -9.65 24.72 37.95
CA GLY A 26 -9.05 25.22 39.19
C GLY A 26 -8.63 24.14 40.20
N ALA A 27 -8.96 22.86 39.96
CA ALA A 27 -8.55 21.73 40.80
C ALA A 27 -7.22 21.07 40.37
N ASP A 28 -6.69 21.45 39.21
CA ASP A 28 -5.50 20.83 38.62
C ASP A 28 -4.19 21.45 39.11
N ILE A 29 -3.11 20.66 39.05
CA ILE A 29 -1.79 21.12 39.52
C ILE A 29 -1.12 21.92 38.40
N THR A 30 -0.98 23.23 38.59
CA THR A 30 -0.26 24.07 37.63
C THR A 30 1.24 24.05 37.93
N LEU A 31 2.05 23.68 36.92
CA LEU A 31 3.50 23.77 36.96
C LEU A 31 3.98 24.97 36.14
N THR A 32 4.94 25.70 36.69
CA THR A 32 5.54 26.90 36.10
C THR A 32 7.05 26.77 36.12
N SER A 33 7.79 27.74 35.57
CA SER A 33 9.25 27.77 35.65
C SER A 33 9.79 27.75 37.08
N ALA A 34 8.99 28.13 38.09
CA ALA A 34 9.35 28.01 39.50
C ALA A 34 9.49 26.55 39.97
N ASN A 35 8.95 25.60 39.19
CA ASN A 35 9.04 24.16 39.44
C ASN A 35 10.23 23.49 38.74
N ASN A 36 11.06 24.25 38.02
CA ASN A 36 12.25 23.70 37.39
C ASN A 36 13.13 23.00 38.44
N ALA A 37 13.49 21.76 38.18
CA ALA A 37 14.19 20.90 39.12
C ALA A 37 15.05 19.89 38.39
N ASP A 38 15.95 19.24 39.12
CA ASP A 38 16.71 18.12 38.57
C ASP A 38 15.84 16.88 38.40
N TYR A 39 14.93 16.62 39.35
CA TYR A 39 14.02 15.47 39.36
C TYR A 39 12.59 15.92 39.64
N TYR A 40 11.61 15.20 39.10
CA TYR A 40 10.21 15.44 39.40
C TYR A 40 9.39 14.15 39.37
N THR A 41 8.42 14.04 40.27
CA THR A 41 7.47 12.92 40.30
C THR A 41 6.06 13.45 40.10
N PHE A 42 5.45 13.08 38.98
CA PHE A 42 4.04 13.27 38.74
C PHE A 42 3.24 12.24 39.57
N LEU A 43 2.55 12.69 40.61
CA LEU A 43 1.74 11.85 41.48
C LEU A 43 0.57 11.19 40.71
N PRO A 44 0.19 9.94 41.06
CA PRO A 44 -0.85 9.18 40.36
C PRO A 44 -2.25 9.80 40.48
N ASN A 45 -3.11 9.55 39.50
CA ASN A 45 -4.50 10.04 39.42
C ASN A 45 -4.61 11.56 39.51
N LYS A 46 -3.71 12.27 38.81
CA LYS A 46 -3.66 13.73 38.79
C LYS A 46 -3.50 14.25 37.37
N THR A 47 -4.08 15.43 37.17
CA THR A 47 -3.89 16.25 35.97
C THR A 47 -2.94 17.39 36.28
N TYR A 48 -1.96 17.60 35.40
CA TYR A 48 -0.97 18.66 35.50
C TYR A 48 -1.07 19.60 34.31
N CYS A 49 -1.01 20.90 34.58
CA CYS A 49 -1.13 21.95 33.59
C CYS A 49 0.18 22.74 33.52
N ILE A 50 0.82 22.71 32.37
CA ILE A 50 2.10 23.39 32.16
C ILE A 50 1.84 24.85 31.76
N SER A 51 2.50 25.79 32.42
CA SER A 51 2.44 27.22 32.11
C SER A 51 3.84 27.79 31.94
N GLY A 52 4.09 28.43 30.79
CA GLY A 52 5.43 28.88 30.40
C GLY A 52 6.36 27.70 30.08
N THR A 53 7.62 27.80 30.48
CA THR A 53 8.63 26.75 30.26
C THR A 53 8.97 26.05 31.56
N VAL A 54 8.68 24.75 31.62
CA VAL A 54 9.05 23.85 32.72
C VAL A 54 10.12 22.89 32.24
N THR A 55 11.20 22.73 33.00
CA THR A 55 12.33 21.87 32.65
C THR A 55 12.75 20.99 33.82
N PHE A 56 12.88 19.70 33.55
CA PHE A 56 13.44 18.70 34.45
C PHE A 56 14.71 18.11 33.85
N ASN A 57 15.86 18.28 34.50
CA ASN A 57 17.16 17.94 33.88
C ASN A 57 17.47 16.43 33.85
N TYR A 58 16.98 15.69 34.85
CA TYR A 58 17.23 14.27 35.03
C TYR A 58 15.92 13.49 35.00
N THR A 59 15.83 12.39 35.77
CA THR A 59 14.74 11.44 35.69
C THR A 59 13.42 12.05 36.14
N VAL A 60 12.43 11.94 35.28
CA VAL A 60 11.03 12.28 35.56
C VAL A 60 10.26 10.99 35.79
N THR A 61 9.56 10.89 36.92
CA THR A 61 8.80 9.69 37.27
C THR A 61 7.29 9.96 37.14
N PHE A 62 6.59 9.09 36.43
CA PHE A 62 5.15 9.18 36.22
C PHE A 62 4.42 8.15 37.08
N GLY A 63 3.52 8.65 37.94
CA GLY A 63 2.52 7.83 38.61
C GLY A 63 1.50 7.25 37.64
N ASN A 64 0.75 6.25 38.09
CA ASN A 64 -0.32 5.67 37.28
C ASN A 64 -1.47 6.69 37.07
N ASN A 65 -2.09 6.66 35.89
CA ASN A 65 -3.24 7.47 35.51
C ASN A 65 -2.95 8.98 35.64
N VAL A 66 -1.83 9.41 35.08
CA VAL A 66 -1.40 10.82 35.04
C VAL A 66 -1.81 11.43 33.70
N THR A 67 -2.40 12.62 33.73
CA THR A 67 -2.66 13.42 32.52
C THR A 67 -1.83 14.70 32.58
N ILE A 68 -1.16 15.05 31.48
CA ILE A 68 -0.34 16.25 31.37
C ILE A 68 -0.84 17.09 30.20
N CYS A 69 -1.22 18.32 30.49
CA CYS A 69 -1.71 19.30 29.54
C CYS A 69 -0.65 20.37 29.28
N ILE A 70 -0.21 20.49 28.03
CA ILE A 70 0.77 21.49 27.56
C ILE A 70 0.07 22.41 26.57
N PRO A 71 -0.47 23.56 27.02
CA PRO A 71 -1.20 24.49 26.16
C PRO A 71 -0.26 25.17 25.15
N SER A 72 -0.86 25.83 24.15
CA SER A 72 -0.10 26.58 23.14
C SER A 72 0.81 27.64 23.79
N GLY A 73 2.05 27.73 23.31
CA GLY A 73 3.09 28.61 23.86
C GLY A 73 3.81 28.07 25.10
N ALA A 74 3.32 27.00 25.75
CA ALA A 74 4.02 26.35 26.85
C ALA A 74 5.01 25.28 26.37
N VAL A 75 5.99 24.97 27.22
CA VAL A 75 7.03 23.97 26.96
C VAL A 75 7.21 23.11 28.20
N LEU A 76 7.10 21.78 28.04
CA LEU A 76 7.58 20.81 29.01
C LEU A 76 8.82 20.12 28.44
N ALA A 77 9.95 20.29 29.12
CA ALA A 77 11.18 19.62 28.77
C ALA A 77 11.55 18.60 29.84
N CYS A 78 11.49 17.32 29.51
CA CYS A 78 11.93 16.24 30.37
C CYS A 78 13.26 15.70 29.85
N GLY A 79 14.30 15.82 30.66
CA GLY A 79 15.67 15.43 30.34
C GLY A 79 15.93 13.93 30.44
N ASN A 80 17.09 13.56 30.98
CA ASN A 80 17.82 12.29 30.79
C ASN A 80 17.09 10.94 31.01
N GLY A 81 15.83 10.91 31.43
CA GLY A 81 15.08 9.66 31.46
C GLY A 81 13.65 9.81 31.97
N TRP A 82 12.79 8.93 31.48
CA TRP A 82 11.46 8.72 32.05
C TRP A 82 11.46 7.44 32.88
N ALA A 83 10.68 7.44 33.95
CA ALA A 83 10.45 6.28 34.80
C ALA A 83 8.97 6.20 35.17
N SER A 84 8.51 5.04 35.60
CA SER A 84 7.17 4.92 36.16
C SER A 84 7.18 4.20 37.51
N THR A 85 6.25 4.57 38.40
CA THR A 85 6.13 3.96 39.73
C THR A 85 5.33 2.66 39.75
N GLY A 86 4.60 2.32 38.69
CA GLY A 86 3.75 1.12 38.63
C GLY A 86 4.27 0.06 37.66
N ASN A 87 3.53 -1.04 37.48
CA ASN A 87 3.83 -2.04 36.46
C ASN A 87 3.67 -1.42 35.06
N GLN A 88 4.70 -1.55 34.21
CA GLN A 88 4.81 -0.88 32.90
C GLN A 88 3.57 -1.10 32.01
N SER A 89 2.96 -2.28 32.10
CA SER A 89 1.73 -2.66 31.40
C SER A 89 0.46 -1.92 31.83
N SER A 90 0.43 -1.37 33.04
CA SER A 90 -0.76 -0.78 33.66
C SER A 90 -0.69 0.74 33.87
N ASN A 91 0.46 1.35 33.54
CA ASN A 91 0.69 2.77 33.75
C ASN A 91 0.11 3.59 32.60
N ALA A 92 -1.12 4.06 32.78
CA ALA A 92 -1.73 4.99 31.84
C ALA A 92 -1.15 6.40 32.06
N VAL A 93 -0.37 6.90 31.10
CA VAL A 93 0.11 8.28 31.09
C VAL A 93 -0.36 8.93 29.79
N THR A 94 -1.11 10.02 29.93
CA THR A 94 -1.67 10.76 28.80
C THR A 94 -0.99 12.13 28.68
N PHE A 95 -0.47 12.44 27.49
CA PHE A 95 0.05 13.76 27.15
C PHE A 95 -0.86 14.43 26.13
N ASN A 96 -1.38 15.60 26.51
CA ASN A 96 -2.18 16.48 25.66
C ASN A 96 -1.32 17.69 25.29
N VAL A 97 -0.88 17.78 24.03
CA VAL A 97 0.18 18.71 23.60
C VAL A 97 -0.34 19.67 22.53
N SER A 98 -0.59 20.91 22.90
CA SER A 98 -0.78 22.05 21.98
C SER A 98 0.43 23.02 21.98
N GLY A 99 1.34 22.87 22.94
CA GLY A 99 2.63 23.57 23.03
C GLY A 99 3.77 22.67 22.59
N LYS A 100 4.84 22.53 23.41
CA LYS A 100 5.98 21.66 23.08
C LYS A 100 6.27 20.67 24.20
N LEU A 101 6.45 19.40 23.82
CA LEU A 101 6.94 18.33 24.69
C LEU A 101 8.31 17.86 24.17
N TYR A 102 9.33 17.98 25.01
CA TYR A 102 10.65 17.41 24.77
C TYR A 102 10.83 16.18 25.66
N ALA A 103 11.02 15.02 25.04
CA ALA A 103 11.12 13.74 25.72
C ALA A 103 12.51 13.10 25.52
N PRO A 104 12.98 12.27 26.47
CA PRO A 104 14.17 11.47 26.29
C PRO A 104 13.94 10.32 25.30
N ASN A 105 15.02 9.62 25.01
CA ASN A 105 15.04 8.49 24.08
C ASN A 105 14.21 7.30 24.56
N ALA A 106 14.44 6.85 25.80
CA ALA A 106 13.78 5.68 26.36
C ALA A 106 12.51 6.09 27.10
N ILE A 107 11.38 5.51 26.70
CA ILE A 107 10.05 5.73 27.25
C ILE A 107 9.55 4.35 27.77
N PRO A 108 9.78 4.03 29.06
CA PRO A 108 9.63 2.67 29.59
C PRO A 108 8.17 2.26 29.90
N PHE A 109 7.21 2.93 29.28
CA PHE A 109 5.77 2.68 29.38
C PHE A 109 5.13 3.13 28.06
N SER A 110 3.93 2.65 27.73
CA SER A 110 3.24 3.04 26.50
C SER A 110 2.30 4.21 26.79
N PRO A 111 2.67 5.46 26.46
CA PRO A 111 1.79 6.61 26.68
C PRO A 111 0.63 6.65 25.68
N THR A 112 -0.40 7.41 26.04
CA THR A 112 -1.28 8.05 25.06
C THR A 112 -0.73 9.44 24.73
N LEU A 113 -0.30 9.67 23.49
CA LEU A 113 0.21 10.95 23.00
C LEU A 113 -0.83 11.61 22.09
N ASN A 114 -1.43 12.71 22.53
CA ASN A 114 -2.33 13.54 21.73
C ASN A 114 -1.62 14.85 21.36
N ILE A 115 -1.21 14.97 20.10
CA ILE A 115 -0.51 16.15 19.57
C ILE A 115 -1.52 16.96 18.74
N PHE A 116 -1.97 18.08 19.30
CA PHE A 116 -2.98 18.94 18.69
C PHE A 116 -2.34 19.99 17.77
N ASN A 117 -3.18 20.81 17.14
CA ASN A 117 -2.74 21.90 16.27
C ASN A 117 -1.74 22.83 16.99
N GLY A 118 -0.57 23.04 16.39
CA GLY A 118 0.55 23.82 16.97
C GLY A 118 1.39 23.06 18.01
N GLY A 119 0.94 21.86 18.39
CA GLY A 119 1.64 20.94 19.27
C GLY A 119 2.87 20.33 18.61
N VAL A 120 3.97 20.23 19.35
CA VAL A 120 5.22 19.60 18.89
C VAL A 120 5.69 18.58 19.91
N PHE A 121 5.92 17.35 19.44
CA PHE A 121 6.64 16.31 20.17
C PHE A 121 7.97 16.01 19.48
N THR A 122 9.07 16.16 20.20
CA THR A 122 10.42 15.93 19.66
C THR A 122 11.39 15.57 20.77
N GLY A 123 12.61 15.20 20.41
CA GLY A 123 13.63 14.83 21.38
C GLY A 123 14.04 16.00 22.28
N THR A 124 14.72 15.65 23.38
CA THR A 124 15.44 16.58 24.24
C THR A 124 16.23 17.63 23.45
N ASN A 125 16.24 18.87 23.94
CA ASN A 125 16.86 20.03 23.27
C ASN A 125 16.32 20.31 21.86
N ASN A 126 15.04 19.96 21.59
CA ASN A 126 14.41 20.13 20.28
C ASN A 126 15.19 19.38 19.17
N SER A 127 15.71 18.21 19.51
CA SER A 127 16.53 17.39 18.62
C SER A 127 15.68 16.40 17.84
N GLN A 128 15.72 16.51 16.51
CA GLN A 128 15.16 15.52 15.59
C GLN A 128 16.05 14.28 15.42
N TRP A 129 17.16 14.19 16.14
CA TRP A 129 18.15 13.10 16.04
C TRP A 129 17.99 12.04 17.12
N GLN A 130 16.93 12.14 17.92
CA GLN A 130 16.65 11.20 18.99
C GLN A 130 15.72 10.09 18.51
N ASP A 131 16.08 8.86 18.83
CA ASP A 131 15.18 7.71 18.67
C ASP A 131 14.17 7.73 19.83
N PHE A 132 12.94 7.30 19.59
CA PHE A 132 11.99 7.02 20.66
C PHE A 132 11.74 5.52 20.75
N ASP A 133 12.11 4.96 21.89
CA ASP A 133 11.94 3.55 22.23
C ASP A 133 10.79 3.43 23.22
N PHE A 134 9.67 2.89 22.75
CA PHE A 134 8.42 2.76 23.52
C PHE A 134 8.25 1.31 23.99
N ASN A 135 8.04 1.14 25.29
CA ASN A 135 7.86 -0.18 25.92
C ASN A 135 6.52 -0.23 26.66
N GLY A 136 5.81 -1.36 26.64
CA GLY A 136 4.57 -1.56 27.40
C GLY A 136 3.47 -2.20 26.55
N ASP A 137 2.22 -2.19 27.00
CA ASP A 137 1.19 -2.99 26.32
C ASP A 137 0.63 -2.27 25.08
N THR A 138 0.09 -1.05 25.24
CA THR A 138 -0.61 -0.33 24.16
C THR A 138 -0.12 1.11 24.04
N LEU A 139 0.50 1.42 22.91
CA LEU A 139 0.92 2.77 22.54
C LEU A 139 -0.15 3.41 21.65
N ASP A 140 -0.65 4.58 22.05
CA ASP A 140 -1.59 5.36 21.25
C ASP A 140 -0.96 6.70 20.88
N ILE A 141 -0.80 6.98 19.59
CA ILE A 141 -0.32 8.26 19.07
C ILE A 141 -1.38 8.87 18.18
N ASN A 142 -1.92 10.01 18.59
CA ASN A 142 -2.91 10.79 17.84
C ASN A 142 -2.31 12.15 17.50
N VAL A 143 -2.01 12.39 16.22
CA VAL A 143 -1.52 13.67 15.72
C VAL A 143 -2.63 14.34 14.92
N SER A 144 -3.25 15.37 15.48
CA SER A 144 -4.28 16.14 14.77
C SER A 144 -3.68 17.02 13.67
N SER A 145 -4.54 17.51 12.78
CA SER A 145 -4.15 18.53 11.79
C SER A 145 -3.41 19.72 12.44
N GLY A 146 -2.23 20.02 11.90
CA GLY A 146 -1.31 21.06 12.41
C GLY A 146 -0.44 20.65 13.60
N GLY A 147 -0.58 19.43 14.13
CA GLY A 147 0.35 18.83 15.09
C GLY A 147 1.58 18.27 14.40
N THR A 148 2.70 18.17 15.13
CA THR A 148 3.97 17.67 14.58
C THR A 148 4.70 16.74 15.53
N ILE A 149 5.13 15.60 14.99
CA ILE A 149 6.17 14.75 15.59
C ILE A 149 7.42 14.79 14.70
N ALA A 150 8.57 15.05 15.32
CA ALA A 150 9.86 15.08 14.63
C ALA A 150 10.92 14.34 15.45
N CYS A 151 11.40 13.22 14.93
CA CYS A 151 12.42 12.39 15.56
C CYS A 151 13.27 11.64 14.53
N LYS A 152 14.23 10.84 15.00
CA LYS A 152 15.09 10.04 14.13
C LYS A 152 14.39 8.76 13.69
N GLN A 153 13.80 8.02 14.65
CA GLN A 153 13.04 6.80 14.42
C GLN A 153 12.06 6.54 15.58
N PHE A 154 11.10 5.67 15.30
CA PHE A 154 10.34 4.94 16.32
C PHE A 154 10.84 3.50 16.38
N LEU A 155 11.15 3.06 17.60
CA LEU A 155 11.43 1.67 17.93
C LEU A 155 10.24 1.13 18.70
N LEU A 156 9.51 0.20 18.08
CA LEU A 156 8.32 -0.44 18.64
C LEU A 156 8.62 -1.93 18.83
N SER A 157 9.61 -2.24 19.67
CA SER A 157 10.10 -3.62 19.89
C SER A 157 9.50 -4.33 21.10
N ASP A 158 9.14 -3.57 22.15
CA ASP A 158 8.59 -4.10 23.40
C ASP A 158 7.17 -3.57 23.64
N THR A 159 6.46 -3.24 22.56
CA THR A 159 5.06 -2.83 22.60
C THR A 159 4.17 -3.95 22.04
N ASP A 160 3.09 -4.35 22.71
CA ASP A 160 2.18 -5.37 22.15
C ASP A 160 1.36 -4.81 20.97
N ILE A 161 0.83 -3.60 21.12
CA ILE A 161 0.00 -2.92 20.10
C ILE A 161 0.39 -1.44 19.98
N ALA A 162 0.62 -0.98 18.76
CA ALA A 162 0.83 0.44 18.44
C ALA A 162 -0.30 0.94 17.52
N ASN A 163 -1.10 1.87 18.03
CA ASN A 163 -2.12 2.59 17.27
C ASN A 163 -1.60 3.99 16.95
N ILE A 164 -1.43 4.29 15.66
CA ILE A 164 -0.97 5.59 15.19
C ILE A 164 -2.03 6.19 14.28
N VAL A 165 -2.61 7.31 14.69
CA VAL A 165 -3.53 8.12 13.88
C VAL A 165 -2.85 9.44 13.57
N ASN A 166 -2.55 9.69 12.30
CA ASN A 166 -1.86 10.88 11.84
C ASN A 166 -2.72 11.68 10.87
N GLU A 167 -3.25 12.82 11.32
CA GLU A 167 -3.88 13.86 10.51
C GLU A 167 -2.98 15.10 10.35
N GLY A 168 -1.82 15.11 11.03
CA GLY A 168 -0.85 16.20 11.03
C GLY A 168 0.44 15.81 10.29
N SER A 169 1.59 16.05 10.91
CA SER A 169 2.91 15.71 10.36
C SER A 169 3.69 14.81 11.29
N ILE A 170 4.14 13.65 10.79
CA ILE A 170 5.12 12.80 11.44
C ILE A 170 6.33 12.67 10.51
N THR A 171 7.51 13.04 10.99
CA THR A 171 8.76 12.94 10.23
C THR A 171 9.81 12.17 11.02
N LEU A 172 10.23 11.04 10.46
CA LEU A 172 11.35 10.21 10.93
C LEU A 172 12.55 10.49 10.02
N TYR A 173 13.45 11.39 10.41
CA TYR A 173 14.32 12.04 9.42
C TYR A 173 15.42 11.16 8.78
N TYR A 174 15.90 10.12 9.44
CA TYR A 174 17.15 9.45 9.01
C TYR A 174 17.18 7.94 9.25
N SER A 175 16.07 7.36 9.70
CA SER A 175 16.05 5.98 10.14
C SER A 175 14.67 5.38 9.96
N ASP A 176 14.54 4.16 10.45
CA ASP A 176 13.47 3.26 10.11
C ASP A 176 12.23 3.52 10.98
N LEU A 177 11.05 3.20 10.47
CA LEU A 177 9.93 2.82 11.33
C LEU A 177 10.07 1.31 11.55
N SER A 178 10.51 0.90 12.74
CA SER A 178 10.74 -0.51 13.05
C SER A 178 9.70 -1.03 14.05
N VAL A 179 8.89 -1.97 13.59
CA VAL A 179 7.84 -2.65 14.35
C VAL A 179 8.30 -4.08 14.60
N GLY A 180 8.72 -4.45 15.81
CA GLY A 180 9.18 -5.80 16.12
C GLY A 180 8.36 -6.41 17.24
N GLY A 181 7.74 -7.58 17.05
CA GLY A 181 6.89 -8.20 18.09
C GLY A 181 5.56 -7.48 18.35
N CYS A 182 5.38 -6.27 17.81
CA CYS A 182 4.23 -5.39 17.98
C CYS A 182 3.22 -5.52 16.84
N LEU A 183 1.91 -5.44 17.15
CA LEU A 183 0.85 -5.24 16.16
C LEU A 183 0.73 -3.74 15.82
N LEU A 184 0.94 -3.37 14.56
CA LEU A 184 0.76 -1.99 14.11
C LEU A 184 -0.63 -1.76 13.49
N ASN A 185 -1.33 -0.75 13.99
CA ASN A 185 -2.50 -0.14 13.34
C ASN A 185 -2.18 1.33 13.01
N LEU A 186 -1.83 1.61 11.76
CA LEU A 186 -1.50 2.95 11.29
C LEU A 186 -2.62 3.50 10.39
N THR A 187 -3.15 4.67 10.73
CA THR A 187 -4.06 5.44 9.89
C THR A 187 -3.45 6.81 9.61
N ASN A 188 -3.07 7.07 8.37
CA ASN A 188 -2.44 8.30 7.92
C ASN A 188 -3.35 9.07 6.96
N SER A 189 -3.88 10.21 7.41
CA SER A 189 -4.58 11.21 6.59
C SER A 189 -3.81 12.53 6.44
N GLY A 190 -2.69 12.68 7.18
CA GLY A 190 -1.75 13.80 7.08
C GLY A 190 -0.50 13.47 6.26
N GLU A 191 0.65 13.99 6.68
CA GLU A 191 1.97 13.71 6.12
C GLU A 191 2.77 12.80 7.05
N LEU A 192 3.14 11.61 6.59
CA LEU A 192 4.05 10.69 7.26
C LEU A 192 5.27 10.47 6.35
N SER A 193 6.44 10.89 6.83
CA SER A 193 7.71 10.74 6.12
C SER A 193 8.67 9.86 6.92
N ILE A 194 9.12 8.78 6.31
CA ILE A 194 10.10 7.82 6.84
C ILE A 194 11.38 7.95 6.02
N GLY A 195 12.44 8.47 6.64
CA GLY A 195 13.74 8.71 6.03
C GLY A 195 14.58 7.45 5.82
N GLY A 196 14.24 6.36 6.50
CA GLY A 196 14.81 5.02 6.30
C GLY A 196 13.78 4.02 5.79
N ASN A 197 13.86 2.79 6.29
CA ASN A 197 12.97 1.69 5.92
C ASN A 197 11.71 1.67 6.78
N PHE A 198 10.63 1.10 6.24
CA PHE A 198 9.48 0.69 7.03
C PHE A 198 9.55 -0.83 7.22
N ASN A 199 10.03 -1.25 8.40
CA ASN A 199 10.25 -2.65 8.73
C ASN A 199 9.15 -3.17 9.65
N ILE A 200 8.45 -4.19 9.19
CA ILE A 200 7.47 -4.94 9.98
C ILE A 200 8.07 -6.32 10.26
N GLY A 201 8.60 -6.45 11.48
CA GLY A 201 9.18 -7.65 12.03
C GLY A 201 8.11 -8.62 12.54
N SER A 202 8.53 -9.84 12.86
CA SER A 202 7.64 -10.97 13.22
C SER A 202 6.68 -10.65 14.38
N ASN A 203 5.38 -10.85 14.14
CA ASN A 203 4.30 -10.87 15.11
C ASN A 203 3.22 -11.87 14.64
N SER A 204 2.27 -12.22 15.52
CA SER A 204 1.22 -13.21 15.22
C SER A 204 -0.06 -12.61 14.60
N GLY A 205 -0.15 -11.28 14.51
CA GLY A 205 -1.33 -10.57 14.05
C GLY A 205 -1.24 -10.08 12.61
N THR A 206 -2.21 -9.25 12.23
CA THR A 206 -2.24 -8.54 10.94
C THR A 206 -1.96 -7.08 11.17
N ASN A 207 -0.84 -6.60 10.65
CA ASN A 207 -0.51 -5.17 10.67
C ASN A 207 -1.34 -4.46 9.61
N ILE A 208 -1.97 -3.35 9.98
CA ILE A 208 -2.87 -2.61 9.08
C ILE A 208 -2.31 -1.22 8.89
N VAL A 209 -2.17 -0.81 7.63
CA VAL A 209 -1.78 0.55 7.25
C VAL A 209 -2.84 1.11 6.31
N ASN A 210 -3.56 2.13 6.77
CA ASN A 210 -4.56 2.88 6.01
C ASN A 210 -3.98 4.25 5.66
N ASN A 211 -3.78 4.54 4.38
CA ASN A 211 -3.29 5.82 3.92
C ASN A 211 -4.35 6.55 3.08
N THR A 212 -4.81 7.70 3.54
CA THR A 212 -5.61 8.67 2.76
C THR A 212 -4.85 9.99 2.56
N GLY A 213 -3.70 10.18 3.21
CA GLY A 213 -2.83 11.33 3.09
C GLY A 213 -1.56 11.02 2.29
N LYS A 214 -0.45 11.67 2.65
CA LYS A 214 0.86 11.44 2.03
C LYS A 214 1.74 10.56 2.92
N LEU A 215 2.14 9.40 2.41
CA LEU A 215 3.11 8.50 3.02
C LEU A 215 4.35 8.42 2.11
N THR A 216 5.49 8.91 2.59
CA THR A 216 6.78 8.85 1.89
C THR A 216 7.76 7.97 2.63
N ILE A 217 8.38 7.01 1.93
CA ILE A 217 9.40 6.11 2.48
C ILE A 217 10.66 6.22 1.61
N SER A 218 11.76 6.66 2.21
CA SER A 218 13.03 6.85 1.49
C SER A 218 13.84 5.55 1.35
N GLY A 219 13.53 4.56 2.19
CA GLY A 219 14.09 3.21 2.14
C GLY A 219 13.11 2.20 1.55
N GLU A 220 13.27 0.96 1.99
CA GLU A 220 12.43 -0.17 1.62
C GLU A 220 11.23 -0.33 2.55
N MET A 221 10.18 -0.98 2.08
CA MET A 221 9.15 -1.56 2.95
C MET A 221 9.35 -3.07 3.01
N ASN A 222 9.50 -3.61 4.22
CA ASN A 222 9.81 -5.00 4.44
C ASN A 222 8.78 -5.65 5.38
N SER A 223 7.99 -6.58 4.85
CA SER A 223 7.07 -7.44 5.62
C SER A 223 7.49 -8.91 5.50
N GLN A 224 8.70 -9.24 5.96
CA GLN A 224 9.33 -10.53 5.68
C GLN A 224 8.80 -11.70 6.54
N SER A 225 8.09 -11.42 7.63
CA SER A 225 7.67 -12.48 8.58
C SER A 225 6.31 -12.24 9.23
N THR A 226 5.47 -11.41 8.62
CA THR A 226 4.15 -11.02 9.15
C THR A 226 3.14 -10.82 8.06
N LYS A 227 1.87 -10.80 8.47
CA LYS A 227 0.77 -10.31 7.63
C LYS A 227 0.80 -8.78 7.65
N LEU A 228 0.80 -8.19 6.46
CA LEU A 228 0.59 -6.76 6.24
C LEU A 228 -0.61 -6.58 5.31
N GLU A 229 -1.58 -5.79 5.76
CA GLU A 229 -2.61 -5.21 4.90
C GLU A 229 -2.35 -3.72 4.75
N LEU A 230 -2.07 -3.30 3.52
CA LEU A 230 -1.77 -1.93 3.16
C LEU A 230 -2.83 -1.40 2.19
N TYR A 231 -3.54 -0.37 2.60
CA TYR A 231 -4.59 0.29 1.83
C TYR A 231 -4.17 1.73 1.54
N ASN A 232 -3.99 2.07 0.27
CA ASN A 232 -3.78 3.44 -0.18
C ASN A 232 -5.07 3.94 -0.86
N TYR A 233 -5.85 4.77 -0.18
CA TYR A 233 -7.17 5.22 -0.63
C TYR A 233 -7.10 6.36 -1.65
N GLY A 234 -8.24 6.69 -2.28
CA GLY A 234 -8.33 7.56 -3.48
C GLY A 234 -7.51 8.84 -3.48
N ASP A 235 -7.53 9.62 -2.40
CA ASP A 235 -6.77 10.88 -2.30
C ASP A 235 -5.34 10.68 -1.75
N GLY A 236 -4.98 9.45 -1.39
CA GLY A 236 -3.72 9.08 -0.80
C GLY A 236 -2.57 9.00 -1.80
N GLU A 237 -1.40 9.47 -1.37
CA GLU A 237 -0.13 9.38 -2.10
C GLU A 237 0.83 8.49 -1.29
N LEU A 238 1.20 7.33 -1.85
CA LEU A 238 2.25 6.46 -1.30
C LEU A 238 3.46 6.48 -2.23
N VAL A 239 4.56 7.09 -1.78
CA VAL A 239 5.80 7.22 -2.54
C VAL A 239 6.94 6.51 -1.83
N MET A 240 7.62 5.63 -2.56
CA MET A 240 8.80 4.93 -2.11
C MET A 240 9.95 5.14 -3.10
N THR A 241 11.14 5.47 -2.61
CA THR A 241 12.34 5.56 -3.47
C THR A 241 13.04 4.21 -3.65
N SER A 242 12.68 3.21 -2.85
CA SER A 242 13.22 1.85 -2.95
C SER A 242 12.09 0.82 -3.16
N ASN A 243 12.40 -0.45 -2.87
CA ASN A 243 11.56 -1.59 -3.13
C ASN A 243 10.54 -1.85 -2.01
N MET A 244 9.44 -2.51 -2.38
CA MET A 244 8.53 -3.17 -1.44
C MET A 244 8.75 -4.68 -1.51
N THR A 245 8.97 -5.31 -0.35
CA THR A 245 9.29 -6.74 -0.25
C THR A 245 8.34 -7.47 0.70
N TYR A 246 7.72 -8.53 0.21
CA TYR A 246 6.83 -9.41 0.98
C TYR A 246 7.46 -10.80 1.20
N GLY A 247 7.45 -11.27 2.46
CA GLY A 247 7.92 -12.60 2.83
C GLY A 247 6.78 -13.62 2.96
N SER A 248 7.12 -14.91 2.97
CA SER A 248 6.20 -16.04 2.78
C SER A 248 5.29 -16.41 3.98
N ASN A 249 5.10 -15.53 4.96
CA ASN A 249 4.55 -15.90 6.28
C ASN A 249 3.11 -15.41 6.56
N GLY A 250 2.33 -15.09 5.54
CA GLY A 250 0.90 -14.91 5.69
C GLY A 250 0.28 -14.16 4.52
N PRO A 251 -1.06 -14.08 4.43
CA PRO A 251 -1.69 -13.30 3.39
C PRO A 251 -1.26 -11.84 3.54
N ASN A 252 -0.39 -11.41 2.64
CA ASN A 252 -0.10 -10.01 2.45
C ASN A 252 -1.11 -9.44 1.47
N LYS A 253 -1.64 -8.27 1.79
CA LYS A 253 -2.65 -7.61 0.97
C LYS A 253 -2.24 -6.18 0.70
N PHE A 254 -2.33 -5.79 -0.56
CA PHE A 254 -2.11 -4.41 -0.97
C PHE A 254 -3.24 -3.96 -1.89
N GLU A 255 -3.92 -2.88 -1.51
CA GLU A 255 -4.93 -2.26 -2.37
C GLU A 255 -4.61 -0.78 -2.57
N ASN A 256 -4.37 -0.40 -3.83
CA ASN A 256 -4.16 0.97 -4.25
C ASN A 256 -5.41 1.50 -4.97
N TYR A 257 -6.05 2.50 -4.38
CA TYR A 257 -7.12 3.31 -4.96
C TYR A 257 -6.65 4.74 -5.28
N GLY A 258 -5.48 5.16 -4.76
CA GLY A 258 -4.88 6.49 -4.97
C GLY A 258 -3.64 6.46 -5.86
N THR A 259 -2.65 7.30 -5.56
CA THR A 259 -1.36 7.33 -6.27
C THR A 259 -0.32 6.48 -5.53
N PHE A 260 0.29 5.52 -6.23
CA PHE A 260 1.39 4.71 -5.72
C PHE A 260 2.60 4.76 -6.66
N SER A 261 3.78 5.01 -6.10
CA SER A 261 5.05 4.96 -6.81
C SER A 261 6.11 4.24 -5.98
N CYS A 262 6.78 3.25 -6.54
CA CYS A 262 7.95 2.62 -5.91
C CYS A 262 9.07 2.35 -6.92
N ASN A 263 10.24 1.90 -6.43
CA ASN A 263 11.27 1.38 -7.32
C ASN A 263 10.83 0.01 -7.85
N GLY A 264 10.74 -1.03 -7.02
CA GLY A 264 10.33 -2.37 -7.44
C GLY A 264 9.45 -3.06 -6.42
N LEU A 265 8.80 -4.14 -6.87
CA LEU A 265 7.88 -4.95 -6.09
C LEU A 265 8.40 -6.40 -6.12
N TYR A 266 8.80 -6.93 -4.98
CA TYR A 266 9.35 -8.29 -4.89
C TYR A 266 8.56 -9.11 -3.89
N SER A 267 8.09 -10.28 -4.32
CA SER A 267 7.38 -11.19 -3.45
C SER A 267 7.83 -12.63 -3.64
N THR A 268 8.14 -13.28 -2.52
CA THR A 268 8.21 -14.75 -2.45
C THR A 268 6.96 -15.34 -1.80
N ASP A 269 5.94 -14.52 -1.52
CA ASP A 269 4.73 -14.91 -0.83
C ASP A 269 3.67 -15.43 -1.80
N PRO A 270 3.34 -16.74 -1.75
CA PRO A 270 2.29 -17.32 -2.60
C PRO A 270 0.88 -16.86 -2.21
N THR A 271 0.74 -16.11 -1.12
CA THR A 271 -0.54 -15.56 -0.64
C THR A 271 -0.64 -14.05 -0.80
N LEU A 272 0.32 -13.43 -1.52
CA LEU A 272 0.27 -12.01 -1.81
C LEU A 272 -0.87 -11.70 -2.79
N HIS A 273 -1.76 -10.82 -2.34
CA HIS A 273 -2.92 -10.33 -3.07
C HIS A 273 -2.80 -8.82 -3.30
N MET A 274 -2.66 -8.40 -4.55
CA MET A 274 -2.48 -7.01 -4.93
C MET A 274 -3.63 -6.52 -5.82
N LYS A 275 -4.09 -5.30 -5.57
CA LYS A 275 -5.12 -4.64 -6.38
C LYS A 275 -4.74 -3.19 -6.66
N ASN A 276 -4.93 -2.77 -7.90
CA ASN A 276 -4.76 -1.39 -8.33
C ASN A 276 -6.03 -0.87 -9.01
N GLU A 277 -6.76 0.02 -8.37
CA GLU A 277 -7.84 0.83 -8.96
C GLU A 277 -7.44 2.30 -9.21
N GLY A 278 -6.31 2.73 -8.64
CA GLY A 278 -5.76 4.08 -8.84
C GLY A 278 -4.64 4.13 -9.88
N ASP A 279 -3.69 5.04 -9.67
CA ASP A 279 -2.51 5.19 -10.51
C ASP A 279 -1.30 4.55 -9.83
N MET A 280 -0.69 3.57 -10.50
CA MET A 280 0.49 2.84 -10.03
C MET A 280 1.65 3.03 -10.99
N SER A 281 2.82 3.34 -10.43
CA SER A 281 4.09 3.38 -11.16
C SER A 281 5.18 2.59 -10.46
N THR A 282 5.93 1.80 -11.23
CA THR A 282 7.11 1.09 -10.72
C THR A 282 8.28 1.22 -11.70
N HIS A 283 9.48 1.40 -11.16
CA HIS A 283 10.69 1.76 -11.91
C HIS A 283 11.70 0.61 -12.08
N ALA A 284 11.41 -0.55 -11.48
CA ALA A 284 12.22 -1.76 -11.41
C ALA A 284 11.30 -3.00 -11.53
N ASN A 285 11.86 -4.19 -11.28
CA ASN A 285 11.18 -5.45 -11.53
C ASN A 285 9.94 -5.65 -10.65
N TYR A 286 8.98 -6.38 -11.20
CA TYR A 286 7.91 -7.06 -10.46
C TYR A 286 8.20 -8.57 -10.54
N ASP A 287 8.39 -9.18 -9.38
CA ASP A 287 8.57 -10.62 -9.23
C ASP A 287 7.44 -11.19 -8.37
N ASP A 288 6.78 -12.24 -8.88
CA ASP A 288 5.69 -12.92 -8.20
C ASP A 288 5.94 -14.44 -8.11
N THR A 289 5.11 -15.15 -7.35
CA THR A 289 5.29 -16.60 -7.13
C THR A 289 3.99 -17.35 -7.38
N VAL A 290 4.06 -18.68 -7.46
CA VAL A 290 2.87 -19.50 -7.69
C VAL A 290 1.83 -19.25 -6.60
N GLY A 291 0.63 -18.83 -7.00
CA GLY A 291 -0.50 -18.57 -6.09
C GLY A 291 -0.76 -17.10 -5.78
N SER A 292 0.17 -16.19 -6.10
CA SER A 292 -0.07 -14.75 -5.92
C SER A 292 -0.94 -14.18 -7.04
N PHE A 293 -1.68 -13.11 -6.72
CA PHE A 293 -2.59 -12.44 -7.64
C PHE A 293 -2.31 -10.93 -7.70
N PHE A 294 -2.35 -10.38 -8.91
CA PHE A 294 -2.34 -8.95 -9.14
C PHE A 294 -3.48 -8.54 -10.08
N SER A 295 -4.43 -7.77 -9.54
CA SER A 295 -5.56 -7.22 -10.26
C SER A 295 -5.32 -5.74 -10.58
N ASN A 296 -5.19 -5.39 -11.85
CA ASN A 296 -5.12 -4.01 -12.32
C ASN A 296 -6.45 -3.58 -12.96
N CYS A 297 -7.00 -2.49 -12.47
CA CYS A 297 -8.29 -1.91 -12.87
C CYS A 297 -8.20 -0.39 -13.06
N GLY A 298 -7.16 0.24 -12.52
CA GLY A 298 -6.78 1.62 -12.82
C GLY A 298 -5.66 1.70 -13.86
N THR A 299 -4.72 2.60 -13.64
CA THR A 299 -3.57 2.81 -14.53
C THR A 299 -2.32 2.16 -13.94
N LEU A 300 -1.61 1.36 -14.72
CA LEU A 300 -0.29 0.82 -14.38
C LEU A 300 0.76 1.28 -15.40
N HIS A 301 1.80 1.95 -14.91
CA HIS A 301 2.97 2.33 -15.68
C HIS A 301 4.23 1.66 -15.15
N MET A 302 4.93 0.94 -16.01
CA MET A 302 6.14 0.22 -15.64
C MET A 302 7.29 0.45 -16.61
N SER A 303 8.45 0.78 -16.05
CA SER A 303 9.65 1.08 -16.85
C SER A 303 10.72 -0.01 -16.83
N GLN A 304 10.49 -1.21 -16.27
CA GLN A 304 11.47 -2.31 -16.23
C GLN A 304 10.81 -3.70 -16.34
N ASN A 305 11.63 -4.75 -16.47
CA ASN A 305 11.19 -6.12 -16.79
C ASN A 305 10.33 -6.78 -15.72
N TRP A 306 9.35 -7.55 -16.18
CA TRP A 306 8.67 -8.57 -15.40
C TRP A 306 9.41 -9.87 -15.64
N ALA A 307 10.12 -10.39 -14.65
CA ALA A 307 10.93 -11.57 -14.80
C ALA A 307 10.43 -12.69 -13.89
N ASN A 308 10.57 -13.94 -14.34
CA ASN A 308 10.26 -15.12 -13.54
C ASN A 308 8.83 -15.18 -12.99
N LEU A 309 7.87 -14.59 -13.70
CA LEU A 309 6.49 -14.57 -13.24
C LEU A 309 5.89 -15.97 -13.18
N GLN A 310 5.24 -16.27 -12.07
CA GLN A 310 4.64 -17.55 -11.72
C GLN A 310 3.21 -17.43 -11.21
N GLY A 311 2.75 -16.22 -10.84
CA GLY A 311 1.39 -15.94 -10.40
C GLY A 311 0.45 -15.54 -11.54
N THR A 312 -0.66 -14.90 -11.17
CA THR A 312 -1.72 -14.47 -12.11
C THR A 312 -1.87 -12.96 -12.11
N ILE A 313 -1.75 -12.36 -13.30
CA ILE A 313 -2.08 -10.96 -13.54
C ILE A 313 -3.42 -10.85 -14.25
N ILE A 314 -4.35 -10.10 -13.66
CA ILE A 314 -5.66 -9.80 -14.22
C ILE A 314 -5.69 -8.31 -14.56
N ASN A 315 -5.87 -7.98 -15.84
CA ASN A 315 -5.97 -6.60 -16.30
C ASN A 315 -7.37 -6.27 -16.82
N THR A 316 -8.02 -5.32 -16.16
CA THR A 316 -9.31 -4.71 -16.54
C THR A 316 -9.17 -3.19 -16.75
N GLY A 317 -8.04 -2.60 -16.38
CA GLY A 317 -7.69 -1.19 -16.61
C GLY A 317 -6.68 -0.99 -17.74
N ASP A 318 -5.90 0.09 -17.63
CA ASP A 318 -4.85 0.44 -18.59
C ASP A 318 -3.48 0.02 -18.07
N MET A 319 -2.78 -0.83 -18.83
CA MET A 319 -1.45 -1.32 -18.46
C MET A 319 -0.42 -0.96 -19.52
N THR A 320 0.67 -0.31 -19.12
CA THR A 320 1.79 0.04 -20.01
C THR A 320 3.12 -0.40 -19.41
N VAL A 321 3.82 -1.29 -20.12
CA VAL A 321 5.16 -1.80 -19.79
C VAL A 321 6.14 -1.38 -20.90
N VAL A 322 6.79 -0.23 -20.70
CA VAL A 322 7.38 0.57 -21.79
C VAL A 322 8.80 0.17 -22.22
N GLN A 323 9.63 -0.30 -21.29
CA GLN A 323 11.06 -0.55 -21.58
C GLN A 323 11.45 -2.02 -21.66
N SER A 324 10.49 -2.92 -21.45
CA SER A 324 10.80 -4.29 -21.05
C SER A 324 9.86 -5.35 -21.57
N SER A 325 10.40 -6.56 -21.73
CA SER A 325 9.61 -7.76 -21.98
C SER A 325 9.00 -8.32 -20.69
N VAL A 326 7.81 -8.88 -20.80
CA VAL A 326 7.23 -9.73 -19.76
C VAL A 326 7.76 -11.15 -19.92
N ALA A 327 8.30 -11.77 -18.88
CA ALA A 327 8.84 -13.12 -18.93
C ALA A 327 8.18 -14.01 -17.89
N PHE A 328 7.38 -14.98 -18.36
CA PHE A 328 6.77 -16.00 -17.52
C PHE A 328 7.70 -17.18 -17.34
N ALA A 329 7.78 -17.69 -16.11
CA ALA A 329 8.30 -19.01 -15.83
C ALA A 329 7.25 -20.10 -16.16
N SER A 330 7.32 -21.27 -15.53
CA SER A 330 6.59 -22.46 -15.98
C SER A 330 5.08 -22.48 -15.72
N THR A 331 4.50 -21.54 -14.96
CA THR A 331 3.07 -21.62 -14.56
C THR A 331 2.31 -20.29 -14.51
N GLY A 332 2.96 -19.15 -14.74
CA GLY A 332 2.27 -17.86 -14.60
C GLY A 332 1.29 -17.55 -15.73
N SER A 333 0.36 -16.63 -15.48
CA SER A 333 -0.68 -16.28 -16.45
C SER A 333 -1.02 -14.79 -16.49
N ILE A 334 -1.43 -14.33 -17.68
CA ILE A 334 -2.09 -13.03 -17.87
C ILE A 334 -3.52 -13.29 -18.34
N GLU A 335 -4.46 -12.56 -17.75
CA GLU A 335 -5.81 -12.40 -18.24
C GLU A 335 -6.05 -10.92 -18.55
N ASN A 336 -6.22 -10.58 -19.83
CA ASN A 336 -6.47 -9.20 -20.26
C ASN A 336 -7.90 -9.01 -20.77
N TYR A 337 -8.61 -8.08 -20.16
CA TYR A 337 -9.99 -7.69 -20.48
C TYR A 337 -10.10 -6.22 -20.92
N SER A 338 -8.98 -5.49 -21.00
CA SER A 338 -8.93 -4.08 -21.38
C SER A 338 -7.69 -3.78 -22.22
N THR A 339 -7.00 -2.65 -22.01
CA THR A 339 -5.85 -2.24 -22.82
C THR A 339 -4.52 -2.59 -22.16
N MET A 340 -3.61 -3.15 -22.95
CA MET A 340 -2.25 -3.45 -22.53
C MET A 340 -1.25 -3.09 -23.63
N SER A 341 -0.20 -2.35 -23.29
CA SER A 341 0.93 -2.07 -24.18
C SER A 341 2.20 -2.66 -23.55
N LEU A 342 2.85 -3.56 -24.27
CA LEU A 342 4.04 -4.28 -23.82
C LEU A 342 5.18 -4.04 -24.82
N GLN A 343 6.43 -3.96 -24.37
CA GLN A 343 7.55 -4.01 -25.31
C GLN A 343 7.66 -5.39 -25.97
N GLY A 344 7.52 -6.46 -25.20
CA GLY A 344 7.60 -7.83 -25.67
C GLY A 344 7.13 -8.83 -24.61
N ILE A 345 7.15 -10.11 -24.94
CA ILE A 345 6.80 -11.18 -24.02
C ILE A 345 7.57 -12.46 -24.32
N THR A 346 7.99 -13.19 -23.29
CA THR A 346 8.57 -14.54 -23.39
C THR A 346 7.81 -15.44 -22.45
N MET A 347 7.34 -16.59 -22.93
CA MET A 347 6.60 -17.54 -22.10
C MET A 347 7.39 -18.82 -21.87
N GLY A 348 7.52 -19.22 -20.61
CA GLY A 348 7.98 -20.54 -20.23
C GLY A 348 6.98 -21.63 -20.64
N SER A 349 7.38 -22.89 -20.46
CA SER A 349 6.66 -24.06 -20.98
C SER A 349 5.22 -24.25 -20.46
N GLY A 350 4.77 -23.52 -19.45
CA GLY A 350 3.37 -23.52 -18.99
C GLY A 350 2.78 -22.12 -18.78
N GLY A 351 3.48 -21.07 -19.22
CA GLY A 351 2.92 -19.71 -19.24
C GLY A 351 1.76 -19.58 -20.23
N ILE A 352 0.75 -18.78 -19.88
CA ILE A 352 -0.47 -18.58 -20.67
C ILE A 352 -0.84 -17.09 -20.71
N PHE A 353 -1.29 -16.60 -21.87
CA PHE A 353 -1.91 -15.28 -21.98
C PHE A 353 -3.30 -15.40 -22.59
N TYR A 354 -4.31 -15.22 -21.74
CA TYR A 354 -5.69 -15.06 -22.15
C TYR A 354 -6.02 -13.59 -22.45
N ASN A 355 -6.64 -13.32 -23.59
CA ASN A 355 -6.98 -11.97 -24.02
C ASN A 355 -8.38 -11.89 -24.62
N GLU A 356 -9.21 -11.00 -24.09
CA GLU A 356 -10.43 -10.49 -24.71
C GLU A 356 -10.35 -8.99 -25.05
N GLY A 357 -9.27 -8.38 -24.57
CA GLY A 357 -8.99 -6.98 -24.69
C GLY A 357 -8.15 -6.63 -25.92
N TYR A 358 -7.52 -5.47 -25.83
CA TYR A 358 -6.55 -4.99 -26.78
C TYR A 358 -5.13 -5.09 -26.21
N VAL A 359 -4.23 -5.73 -26.95
CA VAL A 359 -2.82 -5.82 -26.59
C VAL A 359 -1.98 -5.29 -27.76
N GLU A 360 -1.06 -4.37 -27.49
CA GLU A 360 -0.04 -3.92 -28.44
C GLU A 360 1.35 -4.33 -27.97
N PHE A 361 2.09 -4.99 -28.85
CA PHE A 361 3.52 -5.18 -28.70
C PHE A 361 4.26 -4.06 -29.45
N THR A 362 5.19 -3.38 -28.78
CA THR A 362 5.98 -2.30 -29.39
C THR A 362 7.34 -2.75 -29.91
N SER A 363 7.67 -4.05 -29.77
CA SER A 363 8.84 -4.68 -30.37
C SER A 363 8.57 -6.14 -30.79
N SER A 364 9.48 -6.72 -31.58
CA SER A 364 9.40 -8.12 -32.04
C SER A 364 9.89 -9.14 -30.99
N ALA A 365 10.14 -8.70 -29.75
CA ALA A 365 10.62 -9.55 -28.66
C ALA A 365 9.49 -10.43 -28.08
N VAL A 366 8.85 -11.22 -28.94
CA VAL A 366 7.74 -12.12 -28.61
C VAL A 366 8.19 -13.56 -28.83
N TYR A 367 8.32 -14.35 -27.75
CA TYR A 367 8.93 -15.68 -27.76
C TYR A 367 8.05 -16.76 -27.10
N ASP A 368 7.97 -17.92 -27.76
CA ASP A 368 7.35 -19.15 -27.24
C ASP A 368 5.92 -18.99 -26.72
N VAL A 369 5.14 -18.13 -27.36
CA VAL A 369 3.85 -17.66 -26.82
C VAL A 369 2.72 -18.67 -26.92
N LYS A 370 1.85 -18.65 -25.90
CA LYS A 370 0.57 -19.35 -25.89
C LYS A 370 -0.55 -18.36 -25.64
N LEU A 371 -1.20 -17.96 -26.72
CA LEU A 371 -2.22 -16.93 -26.73
C LEU A 371 -3.60 -17.59 -26.84
N TYR A 372 -4.47 -17.25 -25.91
CA TYR A 372 -5.82 -17.78 -25.81
C TYR A 372 -6.82 -16.63 -25.84
N GLY A 373 -7.94 -16.85 -26.50
CA GLY A 373 -9.08 -15.93 -26.52
C GLY A 373 -10.38 -16.63 -26.18
N PRO A 374 -11.49 -15.89 -26.23
CA PRO A 374 -12.83 -16.42 -25.98
C PRO A 374 -13.15 -17.66 -26.83
N GLY A 375 -13.86 -18.62 -26.26
CA GLY A 375 -14.19 -19.90 -26.89
C GLY A 375 -13.07 -20.96 -26.85
N SER A 376 -11.87 -20.61 -26.35
CA SER A 376 -10.82 -21.60 -26.11
C SER A 376 -11.07 -22.43 -24.86
N SER A 377 -10.41 -23.59 -24.73
CA SER A 377 -10.47 -24.42 -23.52
C SER A 377 -9.82 -23.78 -22.28
N ASN A 378 -9.09 -22.67 -22.45
CA ASN A 378 -8.46 -21.91 -21.37
C ASN A 378 -9.19 -20.59 -21.11
N GLN A 379 -10.40 -20.41 -21.65
CA GLN A 379 -11.26 -19.29 -21.26
C GLN A 379 -11.54 -19.37 -19.75
N PRO A 380 -11.21 -18.31 -18.97
CA PRO A 380 -11.50 -18.25 -17.55
C PRO A 380 -13.00 -18.43 -17.30
N THR A 381 -13.34 -19.18 -16.26
CA THR A 381 -14.73 -19.64 -16.00
C THR A 381 -15.72 -18.50 -15.75
N HIS A 382 -15.23 -17.34 -15.30
CA HIS A 382 -16.05 -16.15 -15.09
C HIS A 382 -16.37 -15.42 -16.40
N SER A 383 -15.62 -15.68 -17.48
CA SER A 383 -15.91 -15.12 -18.79
C SER A 383 -16.85 -16.00 -19.60
N THR A 384 -17.92 -15.39 -20.10
CA THR A 384 -18.83 -15.96 -21.12
C THR A 384 -18.73 -15.24 -22.45
N SER A 385 -17.70 -14.40 -22.61
CA SER A 385 -17.49 -13.60 -23.80
C SER A 385 -17.38 -14.47 -25.05
N THR A 386 -17.86 -13.93 -26.17
CA THR A 386 -17.66 -14.50 -27.51
C THR A 386 -16.94 -13.52 -28.44
N ASN A 387 -16.50 -12.39 -27.89
CA ASN A 387 -15.72 -11.36 -28.58
C ASN A 387 -14.34 -11.89 -28.99
N TYR A 388 -13.57 -11.05 -29.67
CA TYR A 388 -12.19 -11.34 -30.04
C TYR A 388 -11.23 -10.62 -29.10
N GLY A 389 -10.18 -11.33 -28.68
CA GLY A 389 -8.96 -10.67 -28.20
C GLY A 389 -8.16 -10.16 -29.39
N GLN A 390 -7.76 -8.89 -29.37
CA GLN A 390 -6.92 -8.32 -30.41
C GLN A 390 -5.48 -8.17 -29.94
N PHE A 391 -4.56 -8.61 -30.79
CA PHE A 391 -3.13 -8.39 -30.65
C PHE A 391 -2.60 -7.58 -31.84
N VAL A 392 -1.89 -6.50 -31.55
CA VAL A 392 -1.10 -5.75 -32.52
C VAL A 392 0.36 -6.14 -32.32
N MET A 393 0.89 -6.89 -33.29
CA MET A 393 2.26 -7.38 -33.32
C MET A 393 3.18 -6.34 -33.95
N TYR A 394 4.41 -6.25 -33.45
CA TYR A 394 5.49 -5.49 -34.09
C TYR A 394 6.42 -6.44 -34.83
N GLY A 395 6.13 -6.67 -36.12
CA GLY A 395 6.89 -7.60 -36.93
C GLY A 395 6.54 -9.06 -36.63
N THR A 396 7.52 -9.95 -36.80
CA THR A 396 7.32 -11.40 -36.67
C THR A 396 7.83 -11.88 -35.31
N SER A 397 7.02 -12.66 -34.59
CA SER A 397 7.43 -13.31 -33.35
C SER A 397 8.55 -14.32 -33.58
N ASN A 398 9.34 -14.58 -32.55
CA ASN A 398 10.49 -15.47 -32.57
C ASN A 398 10.19 -16.74 -31.75
N GLY A 399 9.93 -17.86 -32.40
CA GLY A 399 9.64 -19.13 -31.73
C GLY A 399 8.24 -19.67 -32.03
N PRO A 400 7.95 -20.91 -31.61
CA PRO A 400 6.63 -21.52 -31.74
C PRO A 400 5.53 -20.71 -31.04
N ALA A 401 4.39 -20.56 -31.71
CA ALA A 401 3.18 -20.02 -31.13
C ALA A 401 2.06 -21.06 -31.05
N VAL A 402 1.27 -21.01 -29.97
CA VAL A 402 -0.02 -21.69 -29.83
C VAL A 402 -1.11 -20.64 -29.77
N LEU A 403 -2.08 -20.71 -30.69
CA LEU A 403 -3.12 -19.69 -30.87
C LEU A 403 -4.50 -20.33 -30.79
N LYS A 404 -5.30 -20.02 -29.77
CA LYS A 404 -6.57 -20.72 -29.50
C LYS A 404 -7.73 -19.77 -29.21
N GLY A 405 -8.93 -20.12 -29.65
CA GLY A 405 -10.13 -19.30 -29.52
C GLY A 405 -10.23 -18.13 -30.49
N ASN A 406 -11.14 -17.20 -30.20
CA ASN A 406 -11.43 -16.01 -31.00
C ASN A 406 -10.34 -14.96 -30.80
N LEU A 407 -9.33 -14.99 -31.68
CA LEU A 407 -8.20 -14.06 -31.66
C LEU A 407 -8.06 -13.35 -33.01
N ASN A 408 -7.70 -12.08 -32.97
CA ASN A 408 -7.43 -11.27 -34.15
C ASN A 408 -6.04 -10.64 -34.07
N PHE A 409 -5.23 -10.84 -35.11
CA PHE A 409 -3.86 -10.36 -35.17
C PHE A 409 -3.68 -9.30 -36.25
N LEU A 410 -3.16 -8.14 -35.86
CA LEU A 410 -2.65 -7.11 -36.76
C LEU A 410 -1.13 -7.07 -36.66
N ASN A 411 -0.46 -6.69 -37.75
CA ASN A 411 0.98 -6.43 -37.73
C ASN A 411 1.23 -4.99 -38.17
N ASN A 412 1.75 -4.16 -37.28
CA ASN A 412 2.04 -2.75 -37.56
C ASN A 412 3.42 -2.55 -38.22
N ASN A 413 4.24 -3.60 -38.29
CA ASN A 413 5.59 -3.58 -38.87
C ASN A 413 5.86 -4.82 -39.74
N GLY A 414 4.87 -5.19 -40.55
CA GLY A 414 4.92 -6.39 -41.39
C GLY A 414 3.56 -6.67 -42.04
N SER A 415 3.42 -7.85 -42.64
CA SER A 415 2.11 -8.28 -43.15
C SER A 415 1.26 -8.86 -42.03
N SER A 416 -0.02 -8.48 -41.94
CA SER A 416 -1.01 -9.13 -41.06
C SER A 416 -1.45 -10.49 -41.63
N THR A 417 -0.52 -11.43 -41.65
CA THR A 417 -0.73 -12.83 -42.05
C THR A 417 -0.15 -13.74 -40.97
N GLN A 418 -0.50 -15.03 -40.98
CA GLN A 418 0.10 -16.00 -40.05
C GLN A 418 1.63 -15.91 -40.06
N ALA A 419 2.27 -16.00 -41.23
CA ALA A 419 3.73 -15.94 -41.37
C ALA A 419 4.32 -14.57 -40.99
N GLY A 420 3.57 -13.49 -41.21
CA GLY A 420 4.03 -12.14 -40.88
C GLY A 420 3.99 -11.86 -39.39
N CYS A 421 2.95 -12.31 -38.69
CA CYS A 421 2.83 -12.16 -37.23
C CYS A 421 3.66 -13.21 -36.47
N PHE A 422 3.71 -14.44 -36.99
CA PHE A 422 4.33 -15.60 -36.35
C PHE A 422 5.17 -16.38 -37.37
N GLY A 423 6.48 -16.52 -37.12
CA GLY A 423 7.34 -17.31 -37.99
C GLY A 423 6.95 -18.79 -38.01
N THR A 424 6.60 -19.32 -36.83
CA THR A 424 6.18 -20.72 -36.64
C THR A 424 4.96 -20.77 -35.73
N VAL A 425 3.90 -21.44 -36.17
CA VAL A 425 2.71 -21.73 -35.34
C VAL A 425 2.61 -23.24 -35.18
N SER A 426 2.74 -23.71 -33.95
CA SER A 426 2.67 -25.15 -33.64
C SER A 426 1.24 -25.66 -33.57
N ASP A 427 0.29 -24.80 -33.19
CA ASP A 427 -1.13 -25.16 -33.07
C ASP A 427 -2.02 -23.91 -33.18
N MET A 428 -3.10 -23.99 -33.95
CA MET A 428 -3.99 -22.86 -34.24
C MET A 428 -5.44 -23.31 -34.43
N ASP A 429 -6.38 -22.63 -33.78
CA ASP A 429 -7.81 -22.84 -34.04
C ASP A 429 -8.30 -22.11 -35.30
N SER A 430 -9.36 -22.63 -35.92
CA SER A 430 -9.96 -22.04 -37.13
C SER A 430 -10.64 -20.69 -36.91
N THR A 431 -10.87 -20.31 -35.66
CA THR A 431 -11.44 -19.02 -35.24
C THR A 431 -10.39 -17.90 -35.19
N VAL A 432 -9.10 -18.23 -35.32
CA VAL A 432 -8.03 -17.23 -35.36
C VAL A 432 -8.03 -16.49 -36.70
N THR A 433 -7.95 -15.17 -36.64
CA THR A 433 -7.99 -14.28 -37.81
C THR A 433 -6.76 -13.38 -37.87
N PHE A 434 -6.38 -12.99 -39.08
CA PHE A 434 -5.24 -12.10 -39.36
C PHE A 434 -5.69 -10.95 -40.26
N GLY A 435 -5.24 -9.74 -39.95
CA GLY A 435 -5.60 -8.53 -40.69
C GLY A 435 -6.85 -7.86 -40.15
N THR A 436 -7.39 -6.94 -40.95
CA THR A 436 -8.61 -6.21 -40.60
C THR A 436 -9.79 -7.18 -40.58
N CYS A 437 -10.44 -7.30 -39.42
CA CYS A 437 -11.60 -8.16 -39.24
C CYS A 437 -12.82 -7.32 -38.86
N ALA A 438 -13.69 -7.04 -39.85
CA ALA A 438 -14.87 -6.19 -39.65
C ALA A 438 -15.91 -6.78 -38.68
N SER A 439 -15.88 -8.10 -38.46
CA SER A 439 -16.75 -8.80 -37.51
C SER A 439 -16.12 -9.02 -36.14
N CYS A 440 -14.83 -8.68 -35.96
CA CYS A 440 -14.13 -8.88 -34.70
C CYS A 440 -14.41 -7.69 -33.77
N THR A 441 -15.20 -7.93 -32.73
CA THR A 441 -15.47 -6.98 -31.66
C THR A 441 -14.47 -7.19 -30.53
N VAL A 442 -13.84 -6.11 -30.04
CA VAL A 442 -12.83 -6.14 -28.98
C VAL A 442 -13.35 -5.38 -27.77
N VAL A 443 -13.10 -5.90 -26.57
CA VAL A 443 -13.40 -5.19 -25.32
C VAL A 443 -12.26 -4.22 -25.04
N THR A 444 -12.53 -2.94 -24.83
CA THR A 444 -11.47 -1.96 -24.48
C THR A 444 -11.72 -1.30 -23.14
N ASP A 445 -12.78 -1.72 -22.46
CA ASP A 445 -13.22 -1.14 -21.20
C ASP A 445 -14.04 -2.23 -20.50
N TYR A 446 -13.63 -2.57 -19.28
CA TYR A 446 -14.25 -3.59 -18.47
C TYR A 446 -14.65 -2.95 -17.14
N ASP A 447 -15.94 -2.92 -16.85
CA ASP A 447 -16.51 -2.12 -15.76
C ASP A 447 -16.47 -2.80 -14.39
N GLN A 448 -15.83 -3.98 -14.30
CA GLN A 448 -15.65 -4.70 -13.06
C GLN A 448 -14.18 -4.95 -12.78
N CYS A 449 -13.77 -4.65 -11.56
CA CYS A 449 -12.44 -4.95 -11.08
C CYS A 449 -12.45 -6.32 -10.38
N ALA A 450 -11.50 -7.19 -10.70
CA ALA A 450 -11.28 -8.39 -9.89
C ALA A 450 -10.80 -7.98 -8.48
N ASN A 451 -11.22 -8.74 -7.47
CA ASN A 451 -10.75 -8.58 -6.10
C ASN A 451 -9.24 -8.86 -6.02
N ALA A 452 -8.60 -8.41 -4.92
CA ALA A 452 -7.16 -8.60 -4.72
C ALA A 452 -6.73 -10.08 -4.72
N ASP A 453 -7.63 -10.99 -4.37
CA ASP A 453 -7.43 -12.45 -4.36
C ASP A 453 -7.72 -13.14 -5.70
N GLY A 454 -7.93 -12.36 -6.77
CA GLY A 454 -8.27 -12.86 -8.10
C GLY A 454 -9.72 -13.34 -8.25
N THR A 455 -10.53 -13.30 -7.20
CA THR A 455 -11.95 -13.59 -7.31
C THR A 455 -12.69 -12.43 -7.97
N TRP A 456 -13.84 -12.71 -8.56
CA TRP A 456 -14.69 -11.69 -9.16
C TRP A 456 -15.82 -11.32 -8.20
N PRO A 457 -16.21 -10.03 -8.11
CA PRO A 457 -17.35 -9.63 -7.28
C PRO A 457 -18.61 -10.41 -7.66
N GLU A 458 -19.28 -11.00 -6.66
CA GLU A 458 -20.56 -11.66 -6.90
C GLU A 458 -21.59 -10.62 -7.36
N VAL A 459 -22.10 -10.78 -8.58
CA VAL A 459 -23.22 -9.98 -9.06
C VAL A 459 -24.49 -10.58 -8.45
N GLU A 460 -25.10 -9.92 -7.46
CA GLU A 460 -26.37 -10.38 -6.90
C GLU A 460 -27.44 -10.49 -8.00
N SER A 461 -28.05 -11.69 -8.13
CA SER A 461 -29.26 -12.09 -8.91
C SER A 461 -29.08 -12.96 -10.18
N PRO A 462 -30.07 -13.85 -10.47
CA PRO A 462 -29.86 -15.22 -10.95
C PRO A 462 -29.80 -15.32 -12.47
N ILE A 463 -28.86 -14.59 -13.07
CA ILE A 463 -28.50 -14.81 -14.46
C ILE A 463 -26.97 -14.82 -14.47
N ASN A 464 -26.38 -15.92 -14.94
CA ASN A 464 -24.93 -16.09 -15.20
C ASN A 464 -24.42 -15.12 -16.28
N MET A 465 -24.71 -13.83 -16.13
CA MET A 465 -24.39 -12.79 -17.07
C MET A 465 -23.97 -11.59 -16.26
N ILE A 466 -22.66 -11.37 -16.20
CA ILE A 466 -22.07 -10.09 -15.85
C ILE A 466 -22.69 -9.07 -16.83
N PRO A 467 -23.49 -8.09 -16.36
CA PRO A 467 -24.03 -7.05 -17.23
C PRO A 467 -22.92 -6.04 -17.46
N VAL A 468 -21.97 -6.40 -18.32
CA VAL A 468 -20.81 -5.58 -18.62
C VAL A 468 -21.28 -4.38 -19.43
N ASN A 469 -21.07 -3.17 -18.92
CA ASN A 469 -21.12 -1.96 -19.73
C ASN A 469 -19.84 -1.92 -20.61
N ARG A 470 -19.68 -2.92 -21.50
CA ARG A 470 -18.56 -2.99 -22.44
C ARG A 470 -18.68 -1.82 -23.40
N ASN A 471 -17.75 -0.87 -23.34
CA ASN A 471 -17.46 -0.07 -24.53
C ASN A 471 -16.80 -1.01 -25.53
N ILE A 472 -17.61 -1.71 -26.33
CA ILE A 472 -17.13 -2.53 -27.44
C ILE A 472 -16.73 -1.56 -28.55
N ARG A 473 -15.45 -1.52 -28.90
CA ARG A 473 -14.99 -0.82 -30.10
C ARG A 473 -14.84 -1.83 -31.23
N SER A 474 -15.55 -1.59 -32.33
CA SER A 474 -15.15 -2.14 -33.63
C SER A 474 -13.97 -1.29 -34.11
N TYR A 475 -12.75 -1.82 -34.04
CA TYR A 475 -11.60 -1.11 -34.60
C TYR A 475 -11.65 -1.21 -36.14
N PHE A 476 -12.02 -0.10 -36.76
CA PHE A 476 -11.76 0.15 -38.18
C PHE A 476 -10.46 0.97 -38.25
N GLN A 477 -9.34 0.32 -38.53
CA GLN A 477 -8.17 0.99 -39.14
C GLN A 477 -7.68 0.15 -40.30
#